data_AF-A0A2N1UGD4-F1
#
_entry.id   AF-A0A2N1UGD4-F1
#
_cell.length_a   1.000
_cell.length_b   1.000
_cell.length_c   1.000
_cell.angle_alpha   90.00
_cell.angle_beta   90.00
_cell.angle_gamma   90.00
#
_symmetry.space_group_name_H-M   'P 1'
#
loop_
_entity.id
_entity.type
_entity.pdbx_description
1 polymer ?
#
loop_
_entity_poly.entity_id
_entity_poly.type
_entity_poly.pdbx_seq_one_letter_code
_entity_poly.pdbx_strand_id
1 'polypeptide(L)'
;MITQFELKNFTAFSDIKITFSPQINVIIGENGTGKTHLLKAVYSMCAGAPLFNTKHNPNDEDLEETLTTKLIRLFMPLNHKLGKIHRQGAIEKAYMHARFAQDQSISATFFNNSRSISIQNQNNYDQYQTTAVFIPTKEVLSLVKGITDKTHDQKTVELIFDDGYVDLANALMKTAREDVETKINLEPRLNAIIPNLVNLIGGRYQLKNGGFCFQPGKYEEKAAPNRSKAQTAQIYQDSTVKKFIATKKQPYSSEMTAEGFRKIGILHRLLNNETLNPGSSGPLLWDEPESNLNPKLMKQLVQILLELSRNGQQIILATHDYVLLKWLDLLIDKDKNDHVRFHSLYRDPDTTEIKLASTDYYSRITPNPIDEAFGSLINQEIENDMGGLGK
;
A
#
# COMPACT_ATOMS: atom_id res chain seq x y z
N MET A 1 -9.42 -4.80 9.16
CA MET A 1 -9.50 -3.61 8.30
C MET A 1 -9.64 -2.37 9.17
N ILE A 2 -9.02 -1.26 8.78
CA ILE A 2 -9.19 0.04 9.45
C ILE A 2 -10.46 0.71 8.92
N THR A 3 -11.28 1.28 9.80
CA THR A 3 -12.56 1.90 9.46
C THR A 3 -12.53 3.41 9.64
N GLN A 4 -11.85 3.90 10.67
CA GLN A 4 -11.69 5.33 10.94
C GLN A 4 -10.30 5.63 11.46
N PHE A 5 -9.82 6.84 11.16
CA PHE A 5 -8.58 7.36 11.71
C PHE A 5 -8.70 8.85 12.01
N GLU A 6 -8.12 9.27 13.13
CA GLU A 6 -8.12 10.65 13.60
C GLU A 6 -6.71 11.06 14.02
N LEU A 7 -6.28 12.24 13.56
CA LEU A 7 -5.01 12.86 13.93
C LEU A 7 -5.27 14.29 14.39
N LYS A 8 -4.69 14.67 15.52
CA LYS A 8 -4.60 16.06 15.98
C LYS A 8 -3.18 16.42 16.34
N ASN A 9 -2.78 17.65 16.05
CA ASN A 9 -1.46 18.21 16.35
C ASN A 9 -0.29 17.27 15.96
N PHE A 10 -0.38 16.64 14.79
CA PHE A 10 0.57 15.65 14.31
C PHE A 10 1.20 16.08 12.98
N THR A 11 2.51 16.31 12.96
CA THR A 11 3.27 16.79 11.79
C THR A 11 2.63 18.02 11.13
N ALA A 12 2.04 17.88 9.94
CA ALA A 12 1.35 18.93 9.20
C ALA A 12 -0.13 19.11 9.59
N PHE A 13 -0.71 18.18 10.34
CA PHE A 13 -2.16 18.13 10.61
C PHE A 13 -2.51 18.78 11.95
N SER A 14 -3.35 19.82 11.90
CA SER A 14 -4.04 20.39 13.07
C SER A 14 -5.07 19.42 13.62
N ASP A 15 -6.03 19.05 12.77
CA ASP A 15 -7.13 18.14 13.07
C ASP A 15 -7.65 17.53 11.77
N ILE A 16 -7.53 16.22 11.63
CA ILE A 16 -8.15 15.49 10.53
C ILE A 16 -8.83 14.22 11.04
N LYS A 17 -9.98 13.91 10.44
CA LYS A 17 -10.72 12.68 10.67
C LYS A 17 -11.13 12.08 9.34
N ILE A 18 -10.75 10.83 9.12
CA ILE A 18 -11.00 10.09 7.88
C ILE A 18 -11.81 8.83 8.18
N THR A 19 -12.77 8.52 7.31
CA THR A 19 -13.56 7.27 7.36
C THR A 19 -13.32 6.47 6.10
N PHE A 20 -12.73 5.29 6.26
CA PHE A 20 -12.32 4.44 5.15
C PHE A 20 -13.44 3.53 4.67
N SER A 21 -13.48 3.32 3.36
CA SER A 21 -14.10 2.18 2.70
C SER A 21 -13.37 0.87 3.10
N PRO A 22 -14.07 -0.26 3.25
CA PRO A 22 -13.43 -1.58 3.40
C PRO A 22 -12.70 -2.03 2.13
N GLN A 23 -12.98 -1.38 0.98
CA GLN A 23 -12.39 -1.64 -0.32
C GLN A 23 -11.22 -0.67 -0.61
N ILE A 24 -11.32 0.15 -1.66
CA ILE A 24 -10.26 1.06 -2.07
C ILE A 24 -10.52 2.46 -1.50
N ASN A 25 -9.45 3.06 -0.99
CA ASN A 25 -9.40 4.43 -0.52
C ASN A 25 -8.26 5.15 -1.23
N VAL A 26 -8.52 6.35 -1.76
CA VAL A 26 -7.54 7.10 -2.52
C VAL A 26 -7.37 8.47 -1.90
N ILE A 27 -6.21 8.70 -1.31
CA ILE A 27 -5.79 9.97 -0.71
C ILE A 27 -5.13 10.80 -1.81
N ILE A 28 -5.73 11.94 -2.07
CA ILE A 28 -5.42 12.86 -3.17
C ILE A 28 -4.96 14.17 -2.56
N GLY A 29 -4.01 14.86 -3.17
CA GLY A 29 -3.64 16.21 -2.77
C GLY A 29 -2.32 16.63 -3.38
N GLU A 30 -2.03 17.92 -3.34
CA GLU A 30 -0.76 18.46 -3.82
C GLU A 30 0.44 17.91 -3.04
N ASN A 31 1.64 18.13 -3.56
CA ASN A 31 2.86 17.83 -2.84
C ASN A 31 2.97 18.66 -1.56
N GLY A 32 3.38 18.02 -0.47
CA GLY A 32 3.49 18.67 0.83
C GLY A 32 2.16 18.82 1.61
N THR A 33 1.04 18.26 1.14
CA THR A 33 -0.23 18.22 1.91
C THR A 33 -0.26 17.13 2.98
N GLY A 34 0.77 16.28 3.06
CA GLY A 34 0.90 15.26 4.11
C GLY A 34 0.37 13.86 3.74
N LYS A 35 0.12 13.55 2.45
CA LYS A 35 -0.32 12.22 1.99
C LYS A 35 0.52 11.07 2.59
N THR A 36 1.83 11.08 2.37
CA THR A 36 2.77 10.10 2.95
C THR A 36 2.74 10.07 4.47
N HIS A 37 2.57 11.23 5.12
CA HIS A 37 2.50 11.30 6.59
C HIS A 37 1.24 10.59 7.10
N LEU A 38 0.10 10.78 6.44
CA LEU A 38 -1.14 10.11 6.77
C LEU A 38 -1.02 8.59 6.60
N LEU A 39 -0.46 8.12 5.47
CA LEU A 39 -0.23 6.68 5.27
C LEU A 39 0.70 6.10 6.33
N LYS A 40 1.83 6.75 6.63
CA LYS A 40 2.76 6.30 7.66
C LYS A 40 2.14 6.28 9.05
N ALA A 41 1.30 7.26 9.38
CA ALA A 41 0.57 7.31 10.65
C ALA A 41 -0.49 6.20 10.77
N VAL A 42 -1.21 5.89 9.69
CA VAL A 42 -2.12 4.73 9.66
C VAL A 42 -1.33 3.43 9.81
N TYR A 43 -0.21 3.30 9.08
CA TYR A 43 0.64 2.13 9.14
C TYR A 43 1.25 1.91 10.54
N SER A 44 1.71 2.96 11.21
CA SER A 44 2.24 2.86 12.57
C SER A 44 1.19 2.33 13.55
N MET A 45 -0.06 2.79 13.44
CA MET A 45 -1.14 2.32 14.31
C MET A 45 -1.63 0.90 13.96
N CYS A 46 -1.24 0.36 12.80
CA CYS A 46 -1.45 -1.06 12.49
C CYS A 46 -0.30 -1.96 12.99
N ALA A 47 0.85 -1.38 13.35
CA ALA A 47 2.06 -2.11 13.68
C ALA A 47 2.08 -2.70 15.10
N GLY A 48 1.02 -2.48 15.89
CA GLY A 48 0.84 -3.18 17.17
C GLY A 48 0.41 -4.64 17.01
N ALA A 49 -0.30 -4.99 15.92
CA ALA A 49 -0.82 -6.35 15.69
C ALA A 49 0.25 -7.46 15.81
N PRO A 50 1.47 -7.32 15.22
CA PRO A 50 2.49 -8.36 15.31
C PRO A 50 3.02 -8.60 16.73
N LEU A 51 2.88 -7.63 17.65
CA LEU A 51 3.30 -7.78 19.04
C LEU A 51 2.51 -8.89 19.73
N PHE A 52 1.19 -8.94 19.52
CA PHE A 52 0.30 -9.93 20.12
C PHE A 52 0.56 -11.36 19.62
N ASN A 53 1.23 -11.50 18.46
CA ASN A 53 1.63 -12.80 17.91
C ASN A 53 2.99 -13.29 18.44
N THR A 54 3.84 -12.39 18.92
CA THR A 54 5.23 -12.71 19.30
C THR A 54 5.46 -12.70 20.80
N LYS A 55 4.71 -11.87 21.54
CA LYS A 55 4.80 -11.75 23.00
C LYS A 55 3.53 -12.25 23.66
N HIS A 56 3.66 -13.08 24.69
CA HIS A 56 2.53 -13.58 25.48
C HIS A 56 2.05 -12.47 26.43
N ASN A 57 0.77 -12.08 26.34
CA ASN A 57 0.14 -11.03 27.16
C ASN A 57 0.94 -9.72 27.25
N PRO A 58 1.18 -9.01 26.12
CA PRO A 58 1.84 -7.71 26.16
C PRO A 58 1.01 -6.71 26.96
N ASN A 59 1.70 -5.85 27.72
CA ASN A 59 1.05 -4.77 28.47
C ASN A 59 1.07 -3.45 27.68
N ASP A 60 0.50 -2.39 28.26
CA ASP A 60 0.46 -1.07 27.62
C ASP A 60 1.87 -0.50 27.39
N GLU A 61 2.82 -0.74 28.30
CA GLU A 61 4.21 -0.28 28.14
C GLU A 61 4.88 -0.91 26.91
N ASP A 62 4.65 -2.20 26.66
CA ASP A 62 5.15 -2.91 25.48
C ASP A 62 4.59 -2.32 24.17
N LEU A 63 3.30 -1.97 24.18
CA LEU A 63 2.65 -1.33 23.06
C LEU A 63 3.16 0.10 22.85
N GLU A 64 3.35 0.86 23.93
CA GLU A 64 3.93 2.20 23.89
C GLU A 64 5.34 2.17 23.30
N GLU A 65 6.20 1.24 23.73
CA GLU A 65 7.55 1.06 23.19
C GLU A 65 7.52 0.69 21.70
N THR A 66 6.69 -0.30 21.34
CA THR A 66 6.55 -0.80 19.95
C THR A 66 6.11 0.32 19.01
N LEU A 67 5.03 1.03 19.36
CA LEU A 67 4.47 2.09 18.53
C LEU A 67 5.36 3.34 18.51
N THR A 68 6.00 3.68 19.63
CA THR A 68 7.00 4.78 19.69
C THR A 68 8.16 4.50 18.76
N THR A 69 8.76 3.31 18.86
CA THR A 69 9.86 2.89 18.00
C THR A 69 9.44 2.94 16.55
N LYS A 70 8.23 2.44 16.25
CA LYS A 70 7.71 2.45 14.89
C LYS A 70 7.54 3.85 14.32
N LEU A 71 6.97 4.77 15.10
CA LEU A 71 6.82 6.17 14.69
C LEU A 71 8.17 6.84 14.44
N ILE A 72 9.12 6.69 15.36
CA ILE A 72 10.47 7.26 15.20
C ILE A 72 11.15 6.70 13.94
N ARG A 73 11.03 5.39 13.70
CA ARG A 73 11.66 4.75 12.54
C ARG A 73 10.98 5.08 11.22
N LEU A 74 9.66 5.27 11.19
CA LEU A 74 8.93 5.63 9.96
C LEU A 74 9.13 7.09 9.57
N PHE A 75 9.16 8.00 10.54
CA PHE A 75 9.28 9.43 10.28
C PHE A 75 10.71 9.95 10.32
N MET A 76 11.64 9.20 10.91
CA MET A 76 13.05 9.58 11.10
C MET A 76 13.22 11.04 11.61
N PRO A 77 12.56 11.43 12.71
CA PRO A 77 12.66 12.79 13.22
C PRO A 77 14.08 13.14 13.63
N LEU A 78 14.42 14.44 13.56
CA LEU A 78 15.70 14.96 14.01
C LEU A 78 16.01 14.51 15.46
N ASN A 79 17.24 14.04 15.67
CA ASN A 79 17.73 13.49 16.94
C ASN A 79 16.94 12.27 17.45
N HIS A 80 16.17 11.59 16.59
CA HIS A 80 15.36 10.42 16.95
C HIS A 80 14.37 10.67 18.10
N LYS A 81 13.84 11.90 18.20
CA LYS A 81 12.90 12.27 19.27
C LYS A 81 11.47 12.26 18.75
N LEU A 82 10.59 11.50 19.42
CA LEU A 82 9.16 11.44 19.12
C LEU A 82 8.51 12.83 19.11
N GLY A 83 8.80 13.67 20.10
CA GLY A 83 8.22 15.02 20.16
C GLY A 83 8.51 15.92 18.94
N LYS A 84 9.41 15.54 18.01
CA LYS A 84 9.64 16.27 16.75
C LYS A 84 8.65 15.95 15.63
N ILE A 85 7.82 14.92 15.78
CA ILE A 85 6.67 14.68 14.90
C ILE A 85 5.37 15.29 15.44
N HIS A 86 5.43 15.99 16.58
CA HIS A 86 4.35 16.86 17.07
C HIS A 86 4.25 18.10 16.17
N ARG A 87 3.03 18.61 15.97
CA ARG A 87 2.80 19.77 15.12
C ARG A 87 3.47 21.02 15.69
N GLN A 88 4.31 21.66 14.89
CA GLN A 88 5.00 22.88 15.30
C GLN A 88 4.01 23.98 15.68
N GLY A 89 4.23 24.61 16.84
CA GLY A 89 3.39 25.70 17.34
C GLY A 89 2.14 25.24 18.12
N ALA A 90 1.78 23.97 18.09
CA ALA A 90 0.69 23.46 18.92
C ALA A 90 1.12 23.41 20.40
N ILE A 91 0.19 23.75 21.30
CA ILE A 91 0.38 23.67 22.76
C ILE A 91 -0.20 22.35 23.29
N GLU A 92 -1.31 21.92 22.71
CA GLU A 92 -2.00 20.70 23.08
C GLU A 92 -1.25 19.44 22.63
N LYS A 93 -1.59 18.31 23.27
CA LYS A 93 -1.04 17.01 22.91
C LYS A 93 -1.36 16.64 21.46
N ALA A 94 -0.42 15.96 20.80
CA ALA A 94 -0.74 15.18 19.62
C ALA A 94 -1.69 14.06 20.03
N TYR A 95 -2.66 13.77 19.18
CA TYR A 95 -3.62 12.68 19.36
C TYR A 95 -3.67 11.85 18.09
N MET A 96 -3.59 10.53 18.26
CA MET A 96 -3.76 9.56 17.20
C MET A 96 -4.80 8.54 17.65
N HIS A 97 -5.79 8.26 16.80
CA HIS A 97 -6.81 7.26 17.11
C HIS A 97 -7.20 6.48 15.87
N ALA A 98 -7.14 5.16 15.98
CA ALA A 98 -7.51 4.22 14.93
C ALA A 98 -8.67 3.36 15.42
N ARG A 99 -9.69 3.21 14.57
CA ARG A 99 -10.75 2.21 14.73
C ARG A 99 -10.66 1.19 13.62
N PHE A 100 -10.91 -0.05 13.97
CA PHE A 100 -10.91 -1.18 13.07
C PHE A 100 -12.30 -1.82 13.04
N ALA A 101 -12.47 -2.84 12.19
CA ALA A 101 -13.67 -3.67 12.22
C ALA A 101 -13.86 -4.33 13.60
N GLN A 102 -15.09 -4.79 13.89
CA GLN A 102 -15.45 -5.40 15.18
C GLN A 102 -15.26 -4.45 16.38
N ASP A 103 -15.41 -3.14 16.16
CA ASP A 103 -15.29 -2.08 17.15
C ASP A 103 -13.95 -2.03 17.90
N GLN A 104 -12.92 -2.70 17.38
CA GLN A 104 -11.57 -2.64 17.92
C GLN A 104 -11.01 -1.23 17.74
N SER A 105 -10.30 -0.70 18.73
CA SER A 105 -9.71 0.64 18.64
C SER A 105 -8.51 0.84 19.53
N ILE A 106 -7.64 1.76 19.15
CA ILE A 106 -6.52 2.22 19.97
C ILE A 106 -6.34 3.73 19.80
N SER A 107 -6.03 4.42 20.90
CA SER A 107 -5.68 5.83 20.90
C SER A 107 -4.44 6.11 21.72
N ALA A 108 -3.61 7.02 21.22
CA ALA A 108 -2.34 7.40 21.83
C ALA A 108 -2.12 8.91 21.74
N THR A 109 -1.34 9.45 22.70
CA THR A 109 -1.00 10.87 22.76
C THR A 109 0.45 11.11 23.10
N PHE A 110 0.98 12.28 22.73
CA PHE A 110 2.31 12.73 23.14
C PHE A 110 2.45 14.25 23.02
N PHE A 111 3.39 14.84 23.74
CA PHE A 111 3.77 16.25 23.66
C PHE A 111 5.05 16.45 22.85
N ASN A 112 5.40 17.70 22.54
CA ASN A 112 6.63 18.06 21.85
C ASN A 112 7.93 17.69 22.60
N ASN A 113 7.86 17.43 23.90
CA ASN A 113 8.98 17.00 24.75
C ASN A 113 8.92 15.51 25.12
N SER A 114 7.88 14.79 24.68
CA SER A 114 7.72 13.36 24.94
C SER A 114 8.81 12.53 24.26
N ARG A 115 9.27 11.50 24.97
CA ARG A 115 10.17 10.46 24.44
C ARG A 115 9.40 9.26 23.88
N SER A 116 8.28 8.93 24.50
CA SER A 116 7.35 7.87 24.10
C SER A 116 5.93 8.40 23.98
N ILE A 117 5.10 7.66 23.25
CA ILE A 117 3.65 7.87 23.26
C ILE A 117 3.09 7.39 24.62
N SER A 118 1.89 7.87 24.94
CA SER A 118 1.08 7.32 26.03
C SER A 118 -0.24 6.80 25.47
N ILE A 119 -0.56 5.53 25.72
CA ILE A 119 -1.84 4.93 25.36
C ILE A 119 -2.93 5.52 26.26
N GLN A 120 -4.04 5.95 25.66
CA GLN A 120 -5.15 6.56 26.39
C GLN A 120 -6.34 5.61 26.51
N ASN A 121 -6.57 4.81 25.48
CA ASN A 121 -7.64 3.83 25.42
C ASN A 121 -7.27 2.77 24.39
N GLN A 122 -7.50 1.51 24.74
CA GLN A 122 -7.58 0.40 23.82
C GLN A 122 -8.87 -0.38 24.07
N ASN A 123 -9.58 -0.73 23.00
CA ASN A 123 -10.78 -1.56 23.03
C ASN A 123 -10.52 -2.77 22.14
N ASN A 124 -10.40 -3.96 22.74
CA ASN A 124 -10.14 -5.23 22.05
C ASN A 124 -9.02 -5.16 20.99
N TYR A 125 -8.02 -4.30 21.20
CA TYR A 125 -6.95 -4.09 20.22
C TYR A 125 -5.98 -5.28 20.16
N ASP A 126 -5.88 -6.03 21.26
CA ASP A 126 -5.20 -7.33 21.35
C ASP A 126 -5.76 -8.38 20.39
N GLN A 127 -7.03 -8.24 19.99
CA GLN A 127 -7.68 -9.12 19.02
C GLN A 127 -7.42 -8.70 17.56
N TYR A 128 -6.78 -7.54 17.33
CA TYR A 128 -6.42 -7.09 16.00
C TYR A 128 -5.15 -7.83 15.53
N GLN A 129 -5.34 -8.90 14.74
CA GLN A 129 -4.25 -9.78 14.32
C GLN A 129 -3.77 -9.54 12.87
N THR A 130 -4.42 -8.64 12.13
CA THR A 130 -4.09 -8.45 10.71
C THR A 130 -2.86 -7.57 10.54
N THR A 131 -1.86 -8.05 9.78
CA THR A 131 -0.64 -7.28 9.50
C THR A 131 -0.82 -6.42 8.25
N ALA A 132 -0.65 -5.10 8.40
CA ALA A 132 -0.67 -4.17 7.28
C ALA A 132 0.62 -4.28 6.44
N VAL A 133 0.55 -3.90 5.17
CA VAL A 133 1.71 -3.83 4.27
C VAL A 133 1.83 -2.40 3.76
N PHE A 134 3.01 -1.81 3.86
CA PHE A 134 3.30 -0.48 3.33
C PHE A 134 4.27 -0.58 2.13
N ILE A 135 3.89 -0.01 0.99
CA ILE A 135 4.75 0.13 -0.18
C ILE A 135 5.11 1.62 -0.33
N PRO A 136 6.39 1.99 -0.13
CA PRO A 136 6.83 3.38 -0.25
C PRO A 136 6.96 3.80 -1.73
N THR A 137 7.11 5.11 -1.96
CA THR A 137 7.26 5.70 -3.30
C THR A 137 8.43 5.11 -4.10
N LYS A 138 9.60 4.91 -3.47
CA LYS A 138 10.79 4.37 -4.17
C LYS A 138 10.74 2.85 -4.24
N GLU A 139 11.19 2.32 -5.37
CA GLU A 139 11.30 0.88 -5.64
C GLU A 139 12.27 0.18 -4.65
N VAL A 140 11.83 -0.94 -4.06
CA VAL A 140 12.57 -1.65 -2.99
C VAL A 140 13.15 -2.99 -3.43
N LEU A 141 12.58 -3.65 -4.44
CA LEU A 141 12.94 -4.99 -4.92
C LEU A 141 14.42 -5.09 -5.30
N SER A 142 15.00 -4.08 -5.98
CA SER A 142 16.44 -4.07 -6.28
C SER A 142 17.32 -3.82 -5.06
N LEU A 143 16.76 -3.26 -3.99
CA LEU A 143 17.48 -2.92 -2.77
C LEU A 143 17.44 -4.05 -1.72
N VAL A 144 16.52 -5.01 -1.88
CA VAL A 144 16.30 -6.09 -0.91
C VAL A 144 17.59 -6.80 -0.51
N LYS A 145 18.44 -7.11 -1.50
CA LYS A 145 19.70 -7.80 -1.23
C LYS A 145 20.56 -7.00 -0.25
N GLY A 146 20.74 -5.70 -0.49
CA GLY A 146 21.54 -4.84 0.38
C GLY A 146 20.90 -4.62 1.76
N ILE A 147 19.58 -4.45 1.82
CA ILE A 147 18.84 -4.18 3.07
C ILE A 147 18.76 -5.42 3.97
N THR A 148 18.80 -6.63 3.41
CA THR A 148 18.59 -7.89 4.17
C THR A 148 19.84 -8.76 4.28
N ASP A 149 20.97 -8.32 3.72
CA ASP A 149 22.24 -9.03 3.85
C ASP A 149 22.72 -9.02 5.31
N LYS A 150 23.02 -10.20 5.87
CA LYS A 150 23.47 -10.33 7.25
C LYS A 150 24.81 -9.65 7.54
N THR A 151 25.58 -9.34 6.49
CA THR A 151 26.90 -8.71 6.58
C THR A 151 26.85 -7.18 6.40
N HIS A 152 25.68 -6.60 6.13
CA HIS A 152 25.56 -5.16 6.01
C HIS A 152 25.88 -4.45 7.34
N ASP A 153 26.27 -3.18 7.26
CA ASP A 153 26.25 -2.32 8.45
C ASP A 153 24.82 -1.84 8.72
N GLN A 154 24.19 -2.38 9.78
CA GLN A 154 22.80 -2.09 10.13
C GLN A 154 22.58 -0.60 10.35
N LYS A 155 23.51 0.08 11.01
CA LYS A 155 23.42 1.52 11.29
C LYS A 155 23.38 2.34 10.01
N THR A 156 24.17 1.99 9.00
CA THR A 156 24.17 2.64 7.70
C THR A 156 22.84 2.45 6.97
N VAL A 157 22.29 1.23 6.98
CA VAL A 157 20.96 0.96 6.40
C VAL A 157 19.89 1.81 7.10
N GLU A 158 19.90 1.85 8.43
CA GLU A 158 18.93 2.60 9.23
C GLU A 158 19.06 4.12 9.11
N LEU A 159 20.21 4.64 8.66
CA LEU A 159 20.43 6.06 8.34
C LEU A 159 19.87 6.45 6.96
N ILE A 160 19.78 5.49 6.03
CA ILE A 160 19.34 5.73 4.65
C ILE A 160 17.84 5.44 4.51
N PHE A 161 17.36 4.40 5.17
CA PHE A 161 16.02 3.86 4.98
C PHE A 161 15.19 3.92 6.26
N ASP A 162 13.98 4.46 6.13
CA ASP A 162 12.94 4.35 7.15
C ASP A 162 12.36 2.92 7.19
N ASP A 163 11.59 2.63 8.24
CA ASP A 163 11.01 1.31 8.44
C ASP A 163 10.03 0.88 7.33
N GLY A 164 9.44 1.80 6.57
CA GLY A 164 8.60 1.44 5.43
C GLY A 164 9.37 0.68 4.35
N TYR A 165 10.65 1.01 4.15
CA TYR A 165 11.54 0.30 3.24
C TYR A 165 12.06 -1.01 3.84
N VAL A 166 12.49 -0.97 5.11
CA VAL A 166 13.08 -2.13 5.79
C VAL A 166 12.04 -3.23 5.99
N ASP A 167 10.83 -2.87 6.44
CA ASP A 167 9.72 -3.82 6.59
C ASP A 167 9.36 -4.48 5.26
N LEU A 168 9.26 -3.69 4.18
CA LEU A 168 8.92 -4.21 2.87
C LEU A 168 10.03 -5.16 2.35
N ALA A 169 11.30 -4.80 2.54
CA ALA A 169 12.40 -5.67 2.15
C ALA A 169 12.36 -7.02 2.89
N ASN A 170 12.13 -6.99 4.20
CA ASN A 170 11.95 -8.19 5.02
C ASN A 170 10.71 -9.00 4.59
N ALA A 171 9.60 -8.33 4.29
CA ALA A 171 8.40 -8.95 3.76
C ALA A 171 8.66 -9.69 2.44
N LEU A 172 9.43 -9.11 1.52
CA LEU A 172 9.76 -9.72 0.24
C LEU A 172 10.66 -10.96 0.37
N MET A 173 11.49 -11.02 1.42
CA MET A 173 12.39 -12.15 1.70
C MET A 173 11.68 -13.38 2.27
N LYS A 174 10.46 -13.23 2.82
CA LYS A 174 9.70 -14.37 3.36
C LYS A 174 9.52 -15.47 2.31
N THR A 175 9.71 -16.72 2.74
CA THR A 175 9.48 -17.92 1.93
C THR A 175 8.01 -18.33 1.98
N ALA A 176 7.47 -18.69 0.83
CA ALA A 176 6.11 -19.23 0.72
C ALA A 176 6.01 -20.57 1.47
N ARG A 177 4.86 -20.85 2.11
CA ARG A 177 4.61 -22.10 2.84
C ARG A 177 4.45 -23.31 1.91
N GLU A 178 3.71 -23.13 0.82
CA GLU A 178 3.56 -24.14 -0.25
C GLU A 178 4.11 -23.63 -1.59
N ASP A 179 4.23 -24.52 -2.57
CA ASP A 179 4.66 -24.16 -3.92
C ASP A 179 3.63 -23.26 -4.64
N VAL A 180 4.14 -22.29 -5.39
CA VAL A 180 3.33 -21.23 -6.02
C VAL A 180 2.34 -21.78 -7.05
N GLU A 181 2.70 -22.84 -7.78
CA GLU A 181 1.85 -23.39 -8.84
C GLU A 181 0.66 -24.15 -8.26
N THR A 182 0.86 -24.91 -7.20
CA THR A 182 -0.22 -25.57 -6.45
C THR A 182 -1.19 -24.54 -5.89
N LYS A 183 -0.70 -23.47 -5.24
CA LYS A 183 -1.57 -22.41 -4.70
C LYS A 183 -2.40 -21.70 -5.75
N ILE A 184 -1.79 -21.27 -6.86
CA ILE A 184 -2.51 -20.61 -7.95
C ILE A 184 -3.66 -21.50 -8.44
N ASN A 185 -3.49 -22.82 -8.44
CA ASN A 185 -4.50 -23.76 -8.92
C ASN A 185 -5.47 -24.28 -7.83
N LEU A 186 -5.24 -23.96 -6.55
CA LEU A 186 -6.09 -24.32 -5.41
C LEU A 186 -6.87 -23.12 -4.86
N GLU A 187 -6.33 -21.91 -4.96
CA GLU A 187 -6.96 -20.68 -4.48
C GLU A 187 -7.53 -19.85 -5.64
N PRO A 188 -8.87 -19.79 -5.80
CA PRO A 188 -9.50 -19.05 -6.89
C PRO A 188 -9.10 -17.57 -6.91
N ARG A 189 -8.92 -16.95 -5.73
CA ARG A 189 -8.55 -15.53 -5.58
C ARG A 189 -7.20 -15.23 -6.21
N LEU A 190 -6.21 -16.07 -5.96
CA LEU A 190 -4.85 -15.90 -6.50
C LEU A 190 -4.75 -16.28 -7.98
N ASN A 191 -5.58 -17.23 -8.43
CA ASN A 191 -5.67 -17.67 -9.83
C ASN A 191 -6.05 -16.54 -10.79
N ALA A 192 -6.93 -15.64 -10.35
CA ALA A 192 -7.37 -14.49 -11.15
C ALA A 192 -6.30 -13.38 -11.24
N ILE A 193 -5.42 -13.26 -10.25
CA ILE A 193 -4.57 -12.09 -10.07
C ILE A 193 -3.12 -12.35 -10.51
N ILE A 194 -2.47 -13.39 -10.00
CA ILE A 194 -1.03 -13.64 -10.21
C ILE A 194 -0.68 -13.87 -11.69
N PRO A 195 -1.42 -14.69 -12.45
CA PRO A 195 -1.17 -14.87 -13.88
C PRO A 195 -1.26 -13.57 -14.68
N ASN A 196 -2.22 -12.71 -14.36
CA ASN A 196 -2.40 -11.42 -15.02
C ASN A 196 -1.23 -10.48 -14.72
N LEU A 197 -0.79 -10.41 -13.45
CA LEU A 197 0.40 -9.65 -13.04
C LEU A 197 1.67 -10.08 -13.78
N VAL A 198 1.91 -11.39 -13.86
CA VAL A 198 3.11 -11.96 -14.49
C VAL A 198 3.08 -11.79 -16.01
N ASN A 199 1.92 -12.01 -16.63
CA ASN A 199 1.76 -11.81 -18.06
C ASN A 199 1.90 -10.33 -18.45
N LEU A 200 1.44 -9.41 -17.59
CA LEU A 200 1.58 -7.96 -17.77
C LEU A 200 3.04 -7.53 -17.91
N ILE A 201 3.92 -8.00 -17.03
CA ILE A 201 5.35 -7.65 -17.07
C ILE A 201 6.18 -8.60 -17.95
N GLY A 202 5.56 -9.62 -18.54
CA GLY A 202 6.21 -10.60 -19.42
C GLY A 202 7.14 -11.59 -18.68
N GLY A 203 6.90 -11.83 -17.39
CA GLY A 203 7.71 -12.73 -16.58
C GLY A 203 7.45 -12.61 -15.08
N ARG A 204 8.25 -13.33 -14.28
CA ARG A 204 8.10 -13.37 -12.83
C ARG A 204 9.43 -13.08 -12.13
N TYR A 205 9.37 -12.42 -10.98
CA TYR A 205 10.53 -12.26 -10.10
C TYR A 205 10.69 -13.48 -9.20
N GLN A 206 11.93 -13.94 -9.05
CA GLN A 206 12.29 -15.06 -8.21
C GLN A 206 13.42 -14.67 -7.26
N LEU A 207 13.33 -15.11 -6.01
CA LEU A 207 14.40 -14.92 -5.04
C LEU A 207 15.53 -15.91 -5.33
N LYS A 208 16.74 -15.40 -5.53
CA LYS A 208 17.99 -16.18 -5.70
C LYS A 208 19.15 -15.48 -5.01
N ASN A 209 19.91 -16.20 -4.19
CA ASN A 209 21.13 -15.71 -3.53
C ASN A 209 20.93 -14.37 -2.78
N GLY A 210 19.84 -14.25 -2.01
CA GLY A 210 19.52 -13.05 -1.23
C GLY A 210 18.98 -11.86 -2.04
N GLY A 211 18.92 -11.96 -3.38
CA GLY A 211 18.36 -10.92 -4.24
C GLY A 211 17.31 -11.47 -5.20
N PHE A 212 16.80 -10.62 -6.09
CA PHE A 212 15.79 -11.01 -7.07
C PHE A 212 16.37 -11.09 -8.48
N CYS A 213 15.99 -12.14 -9.21
CA CYS A 213 16.17 -12.23 -10.66
C CYS A 213 14.82 -12.23 -11.36
N PHE A 214 14.78 -11.72 -12.59
CA PHE A 214 13.62 -11.78 -13.45
C PHE A 214 13.71 -12.97 -14.39
N GLN A 215 12.68 -13.83 -14.38
CA GLN A 215 12.53 -14.94 -15.31
C GLN A 215 11.46 -14.59 -16.35
N PRO A 216 11.84 -14.33 -17.62
CA PRO A 216 10.87 -14.04 -18.67
C PRO A 216 10.01 -15.26 -18.99
N GLY A 217 8.72 -15.04 -19.17
CA GLY A 217 7.76 -16.11 -19.42
C GLY A 217 6.33 -15.64 -19.23
N LYS A 218 5.39 -16.55 -19.35
CA LYS A 218 3.96 -16.28 -19.16
C LYS A 218 3.26 -17.49 -18.55
N TYR A 219 2.16 -17.25 -17.86
CA TYR A 219 1.21 -18.28 -17.51
C TYR A 219 0.34 -18.62 -18.73
N GLU A 220 0.18 -19.92 -18.98
CA GLU A 220 -0.73 -20.47 -19.96
C GLU A 220 -1.63 -21.52 -19.30
N GLU A 221 -2.85 -21.68 -19.81
CA GLU A 221 -3.76 -22.74 -19.43
C GLU A 221 -3.39 -24.03 -20.17
N LYS A 222 -3.28 -25.14 -19.43
CA LYS A 222 -2.99 -26.47 -19.98
C LYS A 222 -3.96 -27.50 -19.46
N ALA A 223 -4.33 -28.48 -20.27
CA ALA A 223 -5.16 -29.59 -19.83
C ALA A 223 -4.54 -30.31 -18.61
N ALA A 224 -5.35 -30.58 -17.57
CA ALA A 224 -4.95 -31.23 -16.33
C ALA A 224 -5.08 -32.76 -16.49
N PRO A 225 -3.99 -33.54 -16.69
CA PRO A 225 -4.12 -34.94 -17.09
C PRO A 225 -4.56 -35.88 -15.95
N ASN A 226 -4.44 -35.49 -14.67
CA ASN A 226 -4.50 -36.41 -13.52
C ASN A 226 -5.34 -35.95 -12.30
N ARG A 227 -6.32 -35.04 -12.44
CA ARG A 227 -7.20 -34.62 -11.32
C ARG A 227 -8.34 -35.63 -10.99
N SER A 228 -8.09 -36.94 -11.11
CA SER A 228 -9.08 -38.00 -10.82
C SER A 228 -8.90 -38.71 -9.47
N LYS A 229 -7.98 -38.29 -8.59
CA LYS A 229 -7.73 -38.96 -7.30
C LYS A 229 -7.53 -38.02 -6.10
N ALA A 230 -8.44 -37.07 -5.89
CA ALA A 230 -8.59 -36.43 -4.59
C ALA A 230 -10.08 -36.33 -4.27
N GLN A 231 -10.55 -37.26 -3.43
CA GLN A 231 -11.89 -37.16 -2.86
C GLN A 231 -11.90 -35.97 -1.89
N THR A 232 -12.99 -35.20 -1.98
CA THR A 232 -13.46 -34.20 -1.00
C THR A 232 -12.92 -32.78 -1.20
N ALA A 233 -13.49 -32.05 -2.16
CA ALA A 233 -14.33 -30.87 -1.90
C ALA A 233 -14.74 -30.20 -3.23
N GLN A 234 -16.04 -30.27 -3.56
CA GLN A 234 -16.82 -29.38 -4.45
C GLN A 234 -16.17 -28.98 -5.80
N ILE A 235 -16.36 -29.79 -6.85
CA ILE A 235 -17.39 -29.60 -7.89
C ILE A 235 -17.24 -28.23 -8.63
N TYR A 236 -16.64 -28.33 -9.82
CA TYR A 236 -16.36 -27.30 -10.86
C TYR A 236 -15.20 -26.31 -10.60
N GLN A 237 -14.01 -26.69 -11.06
CA GLN A 237 -13.08 -25.74 -11.71
C GLN A 237 -12.19 -26.51 -12.70
N ASP A 238 -12.60 -26.41 -13.97
CA ASP A 238 -11.94 -26.65 -15.25
C ASP A 238 -10.89 -27.75 -15.38
N SER A 239 -11.00 -28.49 -16.48
CA SER A 239 -10.03 -29.47 -16.96
C SER A 239 -8.66 -28.86 -17.33
N THR A 240 -8.36 -27.65 -16.88
CA THR A 240 -7.15 -26.89 -17.16
C THR A 240 -6.49 -26.41 -15.87
N VAL A 241 -5.16 -26.28 -15.91
CA VAL A 241 -4.32 -25.69 -14.86
C VAL A 241 -3.51 -24.57 -15.46
N LYS A 242 -3.32 -23.48 -14.71
CA LYS A 242 -2.42 -22.39 -15.10
C LYS A 242 -1.01 -22.78 -14.72
N LYS A 243 -0.13 -22.84 -15.73
CA LYS A 243 1.29 -23.17 -15.56
C LYS A 243 2.17 -22.08 -16.14
N PHE A 244 3.20 -21.70 -15.40
CA PHE A 244 4.20 -20.76 -15.89
C PHE A 244 5.11 -21.45 -16.91
N ILE A 245 5.25 -20.84 -18.08
CA ILE A 245 6.15 -21.28 -19.15
C ILE A 245 7.24 -20.23 -19.28
N ALA A 246 8.44 -20.58 -18.83
CA ALA A 246 9.62 -19.76 -19.03
C ALA A 246 9.99 -19.72 -20.51
N THR A 247 10.43 -18.56 -21.00
CA THR A 247 11.06 -18.48 -22.32
C THR A 247 12.43 -19.16 -22.30
N LYS A 248 13.02 -19.41 -23.48
CA LYS A 248 14.40 -19.91 -23.61
C LYS A 248 15.46 -18.92 -23.10
N LYS A 249 15.09 -17.66 -22.83
CA LYS A 249 16.03 -16.64 -22.33
C LYS A 249 16.41 -16.98 -20.89
N GLN A 250 17.70 -16.82 -20.58
CA GLN A 250 18.20 -16.99 -19.22
C GLN A 250 17.57 -15.95 -18.28
N PRO A 251 17.31 -16.29 -17.00
CA PRO A 251 16.95 -15.30 -16.00
C PRO A 251 18.07 -14.27 -15.87
N TYR A 252 17.70 -13.00 -15.70
CA TYR A 252 18.65 -11.90 -15.55
C TYR A 252 18.36 -11.10 -14.29
N SER A 253 19.29 -10.24 -13.89
CA SER A 253 19.18 -9.53 -12.62
C SER A 253 18.02 -8.53 -12.65
N SER A 254 17.38 -8.31 -11.50
CA SER A 254 16.23 -7.39 -11.41
C SER A 254 16.58 -5.96 -11.82
N GLU A 255 17.85 -5.57 -11.64
CA GLU A 255 18.44 -4.29 -11.99
C GLU A 255 18.39 -4.02 -13.50
N MET A 256 18.30 -5.08 -14.32
CA MET A 256 18.15 -4.96 -15.78
C MET A 256 16.67 -4.83 -16.22
N THR A 257 15.71 -4.74 -15.29
CA THR A 257 14.29 -4.51 -15.59
C THR A 257 13.89 -3.05 -15.32
N ALA A 258 12.89 -2.57 -16.08
CA ALA A 258 12.31 -1.25 -15.85
C ALA A 258 11.74 -1.14 -14.42
N GLU A 259 11.89 0.04 -13.80
CA GLU A 259 11.46 0.26 -12.41
C GLU A 259 9.96 0.03 -12.21
N GLY A 260 9.14 0.47 -13.17
CA GLY A 260 7.71 0.18 -13.19
C GLY A 260 7.39 -1.32 -13.13
N PHE A 261 8.18 -2.18 -13.78
CA PHE A 261 7.99 -3.64 -13.72
C PHE A 261 8.38 -4.20 -12.36
N ARG A 262 9.41 -3.64 -11.72
CA ARG A 262 9.84 -4.04 -10.38
C ARG A 262 8.76 -3.74 -9.33
N LYS A 263 8.07 -2.60 -9.44
CA LYS A 263 6.90 -2.28 -8.58
C LYS A 263 5.77 -3.30 -8.70
N ILE A 264 5.41 -3.68 -9.92
CA ILE A 264 4.45 -4.77 -10.14
C ILE A 264 4.99 -6.10 -9.60
N GLY A 265 6.31 -6.30 -9.71
CA GLY A 265 7.05 -7.41 -9.12
C GLY A 265 6.96 -7.51 -7.59
N ILE A 266 6.96 -6.38 -6.89
CA ILE A 266 6.74 -6.29 -5.43
C ILE A 266 5.38 -6.90 -5.10
N LEU A 267 4.31 -6.43 -5.75
CA LEU A 267 2.96 -6.92 -5.52
C LEU A 267 2.85 -8.43 -5.80
N HIS A 268 3.38 -8.88 -6.94
CA HIS A 268 3.47 -10.30 -7.29
C HIS A 268 4.19 -11.12 -6.21
N ARG A 269 5.31 -10.61 -5.68
CA ARG A 269 6.08 -11.31 -4.65
C ARG A 269 5.34 -11.40 -3.33
N LEU A 270 4.70 -10.32 -2.90
CA LEU A 270 3.91 -10.27 -1.66
C LEU A 270 2.71 -11.22 -1.70
N LEU A 271 2.05 -11.36 -2.85
CA LEU A 271 0.98 -12.33 -3.05
C LEU A 271 1.52 -13.77 -2.98
N ASN A 272 2.62 -14.06 -3.66
CA ASN A 272 3.19 -15.40 -3.69
C ASN A 272 3.67 -15.91 -2.33
N ASN A 273 4.19 -15.02 -1.48
CA ASN A 273 4.68 -15.38 -0.15
C ASN A 273 3.66 -15.16 0.97
N GLU A 274 2.40 -14.90 0.63
CA GLU A 274 1.27 -14.73 1.55
C GLU A 274 1.39 -13.53 2.50
N THR A 275 2.38 -12.65 2.31
CA THR A 275 2.43 -11.40 3.09
C THR A 275 1.24 -10.51 2.74
N LEU A 276 0.81 -10.55 1.48
CA LEU A 276 -0.48 -10.02 1.03
C LEU A 276 -1.38 -11.20 0.69
N ASN A 277 -2.42 -11.42 1.49
CA ASN A 277 -3.40 -12.49 1.29
C ASN A 277 -4.82 -11.90 1.42
N PRO A 278 -5.49 -11.60 0.29
CA PRO A 278 -6.80 -10.96 0.28
C PRO A 278 -7.84 -11.66 1.17
N GLY A 279 -8.42 -10.89 2.10
CA GLY A 279 -9.38 -11.37 3.10
C GLY A 279 -8.75 -11.81 4.43
N SER A 280 -7.43 -11.95 4.50
CA SER A 280 -6.71 -12.39 5.71
C SER A 280 -5.65 -11.38 6.17
N SER A 281 -4.94 -10.72 5.24
CA SER A 281 -3.98 -9.67 5.57
C SER A 281 -4.65 -8.34 5.95
N GLY A 282 -3.90 -7.49 6.62
CA GLY A 282 -4.32 -6.12 6.95
C GLY A 282 -4.35 -5.22 5.70
N PRO A 283 -4.58 -3.91 5.86
CA PRO A 283 -4.63 -2.98 4.74
C PRO A 283 -3.31 -2.95 3.95
N LEU A 284 -3.42 -2.83 2.63
CA LEU A 284 -2.31 -2.49 1.74
C LEU A 284 -2.26 -0.97 1.60
N LEU A 285 -1.24 -0.35 2.16
CA LEU A 285 -0.96 1.07 2.01
C LEU A 285 0.10 1.25 0.92
N TRP A 286 -0.21 2.03 -0.11
CA TRP A 286 0.71 2.23 -1.24
C TRP A 286 0.84 3.71 -1.57
N ASP A 287 2.04 4.23 -1.37
CA ASP A 287 2.39 5.62 -1.67
C ASP A 287 2.90 5.74 -3.12
N GLU A 288 2.26 6.60 -3.90
CA GLU A 288 2.62 6.92 -5.30
C GLU A 288 2.77 5.65 -6.18
N PRO A 289 1.75 4.78 -6.24
CA PRO A 289 1.78 3.53 -7.01
C PRO A 289 2.04 3.73 -8.51
N GLU A 290 1.66 4.88 -9.05
CA GLU A 290 1.82 5.30 -10.44
C GLU A 290 3.27 5.61 -10.82
N SER A 291 4.13 5.96 -9.86
CA SER A 291 5.43 6.56 -10.22
C SER A 291 6.28 5.56 -11.00
N ASN A 292 6.87 6.04 -12.11
CA ASN A 292 7.62 5.27 -13.10
C ASN A 292 6.79 4.23 -13.90
N LEU A 293 5.45 4.37 -13.94
CA LEU A 293 4.56 3.61 -14.83
C LEU A 293 4.06 4.47 -16.00
N ASN A 294 3.94 3.84 -17.16
CA ASN A 294 3.27 4.46 -18.31
C ASN A 294 1.74 4.27 -18.23
N PRO A 295 0.93 5.05 -18.98
CA PRO A 295 -0.53 4.97 -18.93
C PRO A 295 -1.13 3.58 -19.22
N LYS A 296 -0.50 2.77 -20.08
CA LYS A 296 -0.96 1.41 -20.38
C LYS A 296 -0.78 0.47 -19.19
N LEU A 297 0.31 0.63 -18.44
CA LEU A 297 0.56 -0.12 -17.22
C LEU A 297 -0.36 0.35 -16.08
N MET A 298 -0.63 1.66 -15.98
CA MET A 298 -1.56 2.22 -14.99
C MET A 298 -2.96 1.62 -15.11
N LYS A 299 -3.51 1.53 -16.33
CA LYS A 299 -4.80 0.86 -16.56
C LYS A 299 -4.84 -0.55 -15.96
N GLN A 300 -3.79 -1.32 -16.20
CA GLN A 300 -3.72 -2.71 -15.74
C GLN A 300 -3.51 -2.81 -14.23
N LEU A 301 -2.70 -1.91 -13.66
CA LEU A 301 -2.57 -1.79 -12.21
C LEU A 301 -3.92 -1.54 -11.56
N VAL A 302 -4.73 -0.61 -12.08
CA VAL A 302 -6.09 -0.35 -11.57
C VAL A 302 -6.96 -1.60 -11.65
N GLN A 303 -6.93 -2.34 -12.76
CA GLN A 303 -7.67 -3.61 -12.87
C GLN A 303 -7.26 -4.61 -11.79
N ILE A 304 -5.96 -4.71 -11.49
CA ILE A 304 -5.46 -5.58 -10.42
C ILE A 304 -5.89 -5.10 -9.04
N LEU A 305 -5.84 -3.79 -8.77
CA LEU A 305 -6.27 -3.23 -7.49
C LEU A 305 -7.76 -3.47 -7.23
N LEU A 306 -8.61 -3.31 -8.26
CA LEU A 306 -10.03 -3.66 -8.19
C LEU A 306 -10.22 -5.16 -7.92
N GLU A 307 -9.46 -6.02 -8.60
CA GLU A 307 -9.56 -7.46 -8.37
C GLU A 307 -9.11 -7.87 -6.96
N LEU A 308 -8.02 -7.29 -6.43
CA LEU A 308 -7.61 -7.48 -5.04
C LEU A 308 -8.71 -7.03 -4.07
N SER A 309 -9.32 -5.88 -4.34
CA SER A 309 -10.42 -5.33 -3.53
C SER A 309 -11.64 -6.25 -3.49
N ARG A 310 -12.08 -6.75 -4.66
CA ARG A 310 -13.19 -7.74 -4.76
C ARG A 310 -12.91 -9.02 -3.98
N ASN A 311 -11.63 -9.38 -3.86
CA ASN A 311 -11.16 -10.54 -3.10
C ASN A 311 -10.93 -10.24 -1.60
N GLY A 312 -11.39 -9.08 -1.10
CA GLY A 312 -11.40 -8.74 0.32
C GLY A 312 -10.13 -8.06 0.83
N GLN A 313 -9.28 -7.54 -0.07
CA GLN A 313 -8.13 -6.73 0.32
C GLN A 313 -8.52 -5.26 0.46
N GLN A 314 -8.37 -4.67 1.65
CA GLN A 314 -8.49 -3.22 1.82
C GLN A 314 -7.23 -2.53 1.25
N ILE A 315 -7.42 -1.49 0.44
CA ILE A 315 -6.33 -0.78 -0.22
C ILE A 315 -6.45 0.72 0.12
N ILE A 316 -5.34 1.34 0.52
CA ILE A 316 -5.23 2.76 0.82
C ILE A 316 -4.08 3.33 0.00
N LEU A 317 -4.41 4.11 -1.03
CA LEU A 317 -3.47 4.70 -1.95
C LEU A 317 -3.23 6.16 -1.59
N ALA A 318 -2.01 6.65 -1.78
CA ALA A 318 -1.72 8.08 -1.88
C ALA A 318 -1.22 8.38 -3.28
N THR A 319 -1.75 9.43 -3.91
CA THR A 319 -1.42 9.78 -5.29
C THR A 319 -1.66 11.27 -5.53
N HIS A 320 -1.01 11.80 -6.56
CA HIS A 320 -1.35 13.09 -7.15
C HIS A 320 -1.56 12.99 -8.67
N ASP A 321 -1.74 11.77 -9.20
CA ASP A 321 -1.76 11.50 -10.63
C ASP A 321 -3.18 11.41 -11.19
N TYR A 322 -3.48 12.32 -12.13
CA TYR A 322 -4.76 12.37 -12.81
C TYR A 322 -5.10 11.08 -13.56
N VAL A 323 -4.13 10.43 -14.20
CA VAL A 323 -4.35 9.27 -15.07
C VAL A 323 -4.78 8.05 -14.24
N LEU A 324 -4.16 7.83 -13.09
CA LEU A 324 -4.54 6.79 -12.13
C LEU A 324 -5.98 7.00 -11.64
N LEU A 325 -6.31 8.23 -11.22
CA LEU A 325 -7.66 8.57 -10.75
C LEU A 325 -8.70 8.36 -11.85
N LYS A 326 -8.37 8.77 -13.09
CA LYS A 326 -9.29 8.60 -14.21
C LYS A 326 -9.48 7.15 -14.59
N TRP A 327 -8.44 6.31 -14.52
CA TRP A 327 -8.61 4.88 -14.74
C TRP A 327 -9.45 4.21 -13.65
N LEU A 328 -9.33 4.63 -12.39
CA LEU A 328 -10.21 4.16 -11.32
C LEU A 328 -11.67 4.49 -11.64
N ASP A 329 -11.98 5.76 -11.94
CA ASP A 329 -13.33 6.20 -12.33
C ASP A 329 -13.90 5.39 -13.50
N LEU A 330 -13.11 5.17 -14.55
CA LEU A 330 -13.55 4.47 -15.76
C LEU A 330 -13.69 2.95 -15.60
N LEU A 331 -12.99 2.33 -14.64
CA LEU A 331 -12.94 0.87 -14.49
C LEU A 331 -13.76 0.34 -13.32
N ILE A 332 -14.27 1.20 -12.45
CA ILE A 332 -15.22 0.82 -11.39
C ILE A 332 -16.44 0.17 -12.04
N ASP A 333 -16.72 -1.07 -11.61
CA ASP A 333 -17.85 -1.86 -12.07
C ASP A 333 -18.83 -2.06 -10.91
N LYS A 334 -19.97 -1.36 -10.98
CA LYS A 334 -21.01 -1.43 -9.94
C LYS A 334 -21.64 -2.81 -9.84
N ASP A 335 -21.71 -3.57 -10.94
CA ASP A 335 -22.28 -4.91 -10.94
C ASP A 335 -21.38 -5.91 -10.19
N LYS A 336 -20.09 -5.57 -10.04
CA LYS A 336 -19.12 -6.31 -9.22
C LYS A 336 -18.98 -5.78 -7.80
N ASN A 337 -19.84 -4.86 -7.38
CA ASN A 337 -19.79 -4.16 -6.09
C ASN A 337 -18.46 -3.42 -5.86
N ASP A 338 -17.80 -2.90 -6.91
CA ASP A 338 -16.60 -2.09 -6.72
C ASP A 338 -16.93 -0.80 -5.97
N HIS A 339 -16.13 -0.48 -4.95
CA HIS A 339 -16.25 0.75 -4.19
C HIS A 339 -14.89 1.42 -3.97
N VAL A 340 -14.79 2.66 -4.47
CA VAL A 340 -13.62 3.52 -4.31
C VAL A 340 -14.05 4.79 -3.59
N ARG A 341 -13.44 5.07 -2.44
CA ARG A 341 -13.62 6.34 -1.73
C ARG A 341 -12.43 7.25 -1.97
N PHE A 342 -12.71 8.49 -2.34
CA PHE A 342 -11.71 9.53 -2.59
C PHE A 342 -11.63 10.48 -1.39
N HIS A 343 -10.41 10.87 -1.05
CA HIS A 343 -10.05 11.65 0.12
C HIS A 343 -9.13 12.79 -0.32
N SER A 344 -9.68 13.98 -0.56
CA SER A 344 -8.91 15.15 -0.98
C SER A 344 -8.35 15.90 0.22
N LEU A 345 -7.02 15.92 0.32
CA LEU A 345 -6.24 16.76 1.23
C LEU A 345 -5.89 18.07 0.52
N TYR A 346 -6.27 19.18 1.14
CA TYR A 346 -6.04 20.51 0.60
C TYR A 346 -5.67 21.49 1.71
N ARG A 347 -4.99 22.57 1.33
CA ARG A 347 -4.75 23.71 2.23
C ARG A 347 -5.97 24.61 2.20
N ASP A 348 -6.55 24.86 3.36
CA ASP A 348 -7.61 25.84 3.48
C ASP A 348 -7.08 27.23 3.12
N PRO A 349 -7.75 27.99 2.23
CA PRO A 349 -7.24 29.29 1.79
C PRO A 349 -7.22 30.33 2.91
N ASP A 350 -8.11 30.22 3.90
CA ASP A 350 -8.24 31.20 4.97
C ASP A 350 -7.29 30.89 6.14
N THR A 351 -7.19 29.62 6.53
CA THR A 351 -6.40 29.22 7.70
C THR A 351 -5.04 28.62 7.35
N THR A 352 -4.78 28.27 6.09
CA THR A 352 -3.61 27.49 5.61
C THR A 352 -3.48 26.08 6.19
N GLU A 353 -4.44 25.68 7.03
CA GLU A 353 -4.52 24.37 7.66
C GLU A 353 -4.82 23.28 6.63
N ILE A 354 -4.28 22.09 6.84
CA ILE A 354 -4.63 20.94 6.00
C ILE A 354 -6.01 20.44 6.41
N LYS A 355 -6.95 20.48 5.46
CA LYS A 355 -8.31 19.93 5.60
C LYS A 355 -8.48 18.69 4.71
N LEU A 356 -9.51 17.92 5.03
CA LEU A 356 -9.89 16.71 4.31
C LEU A 356 -11.34 16.81 3.85
N ALA A 357 -11.57 16.55 2.56
CA ALA A 357 -12.90 16.29 1.99
C ALA A 357 -12.96 14.85 1.48
N SER A 358 -14.09 14.16 1.67
CA SER A 358 -14.26 12.78 1.21
C SER A 358 -15.51 12.62 0.37
N THR A 359 -15.43 11.79 -0.66
CA THR A 359 -16.54 11.49 -1.59
C THR A 359 -16.40 10.08 -2.17
N ASP A 360 -17.51 9.45 -2.50
CA ASP A 360 -17.54 8.16 -3.20
C ASP A 360 -17.63 8.33 -4.74
N TYR A 361 -17.62 9.58 -5.23
CA TYR A 361 -17.74 9.90 -6.66
C TYR A 361 -16.58 10.77 -7.14
N TYR A 362 -15.88 10.30 -8.17
CA TYR A 362 -14.75 11.01 -8.80
C TYR A 362 -15.14 12.43 -9.27
N SER A 363 -16.31 12.58 -9.90
CA SER A 363 -16.82 13.87 -10.39
C SER A 363 -17.17 14.87 -9.28
N ARG A 364 -17.16 14.45 -8.01
CA ARG A 364 -17.44 15.30 -6.84
C ARG A 364 -16.20 15.48 -5.96
N ILE A 365 -15.01 15.13 -6.44
CA ILE A 365 -13.78 15.42 -5.71
C ILE A 365 -13.61 16.93 -5.71
N THR A 366 -13.74 17.54 -4.54
CA THR A 366 -13.58 18.97 -4.33
C THR A 366 -13.02 19.22 -2.93
N PRO A 367 -11.99 20.07 -2.77
CA PRO A 367 -11.14 20.65 -3.82
C PRO A 367 -10.39 19.58 -4.62
N ASN A 368 -10.02 19.87 -5.87
CA ASN A 368 -9.26 18.94 -6.71
C ASN A 368 -8.15 19.67 -7.47
N PRO A 369 -7.03 20.00 -6.80
CA PRO A 369 -5.94 20.76 -7.43
C PRO A 369 -5.33 20.06 -8.66
N ILE A 370 -5.44 18.73 -8.72
CA ILE A 370 -4.93 17.93 -9.84
C ILE A 370 -5.79 18.15 -11.09
N ASP A 371 -7.12 18.13 -10.92
CA ASP A 371 -8.05 18.37 -12.02
C ASP A 371 -8.00 19.83 -12.49
N GLU A 372 -7.83 20.77 -11.56
CA GLU A 372 -7.60 22.19 -11.90
C GLU A 372 -6.32 22.39 -12.72
N ALA A 373 -5.21 21.75 -12.31
CA ALA A 373 -3.95 21.80 -13.06
C ALA A 373 -4.08 21.16 -14.44
N PHE A 374 -4.75 20.01 -14.54
CA PHE A 374 -4.94 19.32 -15.82
C PHE A 374 -5.88 20.09 -16.76
N GLY A 375 -6.94 20.70 -16.21
CA GLY A 375 -7.82 21.60 -16.94
C GLY A 375 -7.06 22.81 -17.50
N SER A 376 -6.11 23.37 -16.74
CA SER A 376 -5.26 24.47 -17.23
C SER A 376 -4.38 24.05 -18.42
N LEU A 377 -3.87 22.82 -18.42
CA LEU A 377 -3.08 22.28 -19.54
C LEU A 377 -3.92 22.11 -20.80
N ILE A 378 -5.14 21.56 -20.68
CA ILE A 378 -6.07 21.42 -21.80
C ILE A 378 -6.43 22.80 -22.35
N ASN A 379 -6.72 23.77 -21.48
CA ASN A 379 -7.03 25.13 -21.92
C ASN A 379 -5.87 25.74 -22.71
N GLN A 380 -4.63 25.54 -22.26
CA GLN A 380 -3.45 26.01 -22.97
C GLN A 380 -3.26 25.32 -24.34
N GLU A 381 -3.56 24.02 -24.43
CA GLU A 381 -3.53 23.27 -25.71
C GLU A 381 -4.58 23.81 -26.68
N ILE A 382 -5.82 24.02 -26.20
CA ILE A 382 -6.90 24.64 -26.96
C ILE A 382 -6.50 26.04 -27.43
N GLU A 383 -5.91 26.87 -26.57
CA GLU A 383 -5.45 28.21 -26.94
C GLU A 383 -4.37 28.18 -28.04
N ASN A 384 -3.43 27.24 -27.96
CA ASN A 384 -2.40 27.05 -28.97
C ASN A 384 -3.00 26.58 -30.31
N ASP A 385 -3.95 25.64 -30.27
CA ASP A 385 -4.64 25.10 -31.45
C ASP A 385 -5.57 26.15 -32.08
N MET A 386 -6.17 27.03 -31.28
CA MET A 386 -7.02 28.13 -31.73
C MET A 386 -6.22 29.37 -32.20
N GLY A 387 -4.88 29.30 -32.20
CA GLY A 387 -3.90 30.36 -32.49
C GLY A 387 -3.91 30.94 -33.92
N GLY A 388 -5.06 31.36 -34.43
CA GLY A 388 -5.21 32.04 -35.72
C GLY A 388 -6.64 32.27 -36.22
N LEU A 389 -7.68 31.72 -35.57
CA LEU A 389 -9.08 31.86 -36.03
C LEU A 389 -9.86 33.00 -35.35
N GLY A 390 -9.23 33.71 -34.40
CA GLY A 390 -9.86 34.77 -33.60
C GLY A 390 -9.10 36.10 -33.55
N LYS A 391 -8.19 36.36 -34.51
CA LYS A 391 -7.58 37.68 -34.73
C LYS A 391 -7.94 38.22 -36.10
#